data_AF-A0A2N0PE50-F1
#
_entry.id   AF-A0A2N0PE50-F1
#
_cell.length_a   1.000
_cell.length_b   1.000
_cell.length_c   1.000
_cell.angle_alpha   90.00
_cell.angle_beta   90.00
_cell.angle_gamma   90.00
#
_symmetry.space_group_name_H-M   'P 1'
#
loop_
_entity.id
_entity.type
_entity.pdbx_description
1 polymer ?
#
loop_
_entity_poly.entity_id
_entity_poly.type
_entity_poly.pdbx_seq_one_letter_code
_entity_poly.pdbx_strand_id
1 'polypeptide(L)'
;MLKALLQSQDLNGKDNELKAELEKEILQLEGKLNNEKQIKAQLNQALQFKENKINELERKLIYLDQERIGQLKAKERELIEIKKELVDKLTRGEDTKEIHKEKQAKKKELNEIRQELMKTSASCDANRKKQILNQANNFLKAKDNFLISRGKAIKKLQDCYNNLEGSTNKGRHARNEIIGDGVTSLGKSIPVAGRAFCFLGDMVNIENKISKVKFANKRTKEFQSILLEYNEAGLFQLNNDHIHLTNIIQENEDLKISQKIIDIFKLDLFDINEYKIFKYATNSWEGNREFLDSIAMLADITSLRNNLDELKSELRQQEKEFKEFNTNE
;
A
#
# COMPACT_ATOMS: atom_id res chain seq x y z
N MET A 1 -33.13 40.88 41.80
CA MET A 1 -33.11 40.98 40.32
C MET A 1 -31.80 41.57 39.79
N LEU A 2 -31.40 42.78 40.19
CA LEU A 2 -30.17 43.45 39.74
C LEU A 2 -28.87 42.63 39.98
N LYS A 3 -28.75 41.98 41.14
CA LYS A 3 -27.58 41.18 41.53
C LYS A 3 -27.38 39.91 40.68
N ALA A 4 -28.48 39.30 40.23
CA ALA A 4 -28.45 38.11 39.36
C ALA A 4 -28.11 38.49 37.91
N LEU A 5 -28.57 39.65 37.44
CA LEU A 5 -28.21 40.22 36.13
C LEU A 5 -26.72 40.55 36.05
N LEU A 6 -26.16 41.18 37.08
CA LEU A 6 -24.73 41.46 37.20
C LEU A 6 -23.88 40.17 37.22
N GLN A 7 -24.30 39.15 37.97
CA GLN A 7 -23.61 37.84 37.97
C GLN A 7 -23.69 37.14 36.60
N SER A 8 -24.83 37.22 35.90
CA SER A 8 -24.97 36.63 34.56
C SER A 8 -24.11 37.34 33.51
N GLN A 9 -23.94 38.67 33.60
CA GLN A 9 -23.05 39.41 32.70
C GLN A 9 -21.57 39.10 32.97
N ASP A 10 -21.17 38.94 34.23
CA ASP A 10 -19.80 38.60 34.62
C ASP A 10 -19.40 37.17 34.19
N LEU A 11 -20.34 36.22 34.28
CA LEU A 11 -20.16 34.84 33.77
C LEU A 11 -20.03 34.81 32.23
N ASN A 12 -20.89 35.55 31.52
CA ASN A 12 -20.85 35.60 30.05
C ASN A 12 -19.58 36.29 29.53
N GLY A 13 -19.03 37.25 30.30
CA GLY A 13 -17.73 37.87 30.02
C GLY A 13 -16.58 36.87 30.12
N LYS A 14 -16.54 36.08 31.21
CA LYS A 14 -15.53 35.04 31.43
C LYS A 14 -15.58 33.91 30.40
N ASP A 15 -16.78 33.46 30.01
CA ASP A 15 -16.95 32.43 28.97
C ASP A 15 -16.43 32.89 27.60
N ASN A 16 -16.63 34.17 27.25
CA ASN A 16 -16.12 34.72 26.00
C ASN A 16 -14.59 34.88 26.01
N GLU A 17 -13.99 35.21 27.16
CA GLU A 17 -12.54 35.31 27.33
C GLU A 17 -11.87 33.93 27.23
N LEU A 18 -12.42 32.91 27.92
CA LEU A 18 -12.00 31.51 27.79
C LEU A 18 -12.09 30.99 26.36
N LYS A 19 -13.18 31.32 25.66
CA LYS A 19 -13.36 30.92 24.26
C LYS A 19 -12.30 31.55 23.34
N ALA A 20 -11.98 32.82 23.54
CA ALA A 20 -10.94 33.51 22.77
C ALA A 20 -9.54 32.95 23.06
N GLU A 21 -9.24 32.57 24.31
CA GLU A 21 -7.99 31.88 24.66
C GLU A 21 -7.89 30.51 24.00
N LEU A 22 -8.96 29.71 24.03
CA LEU A 22 -9.02 28.40 23.37
C LEU A 22 -8.86 28.52 21.85
N GLU A 23 -9.51 29.49 21.19
CA GLU A 23 -9.35 29.72 19.74
C GLU A 23 -7.90 30.07 19.39
N LYS A 24 -7.24 30.88 20.21
CA LYS A 24 -5.82 31.22 20.04
C LYS A 24 -4.92 29.99 20.22
N GLU A 25 -5.20 29.14 21.21
CA GLU A 25 -4.44 27.91 21.44
C GLU A 25 -4.62 26.91 20.28
N ILE A 26 -5.85 26.74 19.78
CA ILE A 26 -6.15 25.89 18.61
C ILE A 26 -5.34 26.35 17.39
N LEU A 27 -5.36 27.65 17.07
CA LEU A 27 -4.59 28.19 15.93
C LEU A 27 -3.08 27.97 16.09
N GLN A 28 -2.55 28.10 17.32
CA GLN A 28 -1.14 27.79 17.59
C GLN A 28 -0.82 26.31 17.41
N LEU A 29 -1.69 25.41 17.89
CA LEU A 29 -1.53 23.97 17.76
C LEU A 29 -1.63 23.53 16.29
N GLU A 30 -2.57 24.09 15.52
CA GLU A 30 -2.70 23.85 14.09
C GLU A 30 -1.44 24.27 13.32
N GLY A 31 -0.85 25.42 13.65
CA GLY A 31 0.41 25.88 13.09
C GLY A 31 1.57 24.92 13.39
N LYS A 32 1.71 24.47 14.64
CA LYS A 32 2.72 23.46 15.03
C LYS A 32 2.52 22.14 14.29
N LEU A 33 1.29 21.64 14.23
CA LEU A 33 0.94 20.41 13.53
C LEU A 33 1.28 20.49 12.03
N ASN A 34 1.05 21.65 11.40
CA ASN A 34 1.40 21.84 9.99
C ASN A 34 2.93 21.80 9.77
N ASN A 35 3.69 22.46 10.64
CA ASN A 35 5.16 22.40 10.60
C ASN A 35 5.68 20.98 10.79
N GLU A 36 5.16 20.23 11.75
CA GLU A 36 5.53 18.82 11.98
C GLU A 36 5.21 17.94 10.76
N LYS A 37 4.05 18.12 10.13
CA LYS A 37 3.68 17.41 8.89
C LYS A 37 4.68 17.70 7.76
N GLN A 38 5.09 18.96 7.60
CA GLN A 38 6.07 19.35 6.58
C GLN A 38 7.45 18.74 6.85
N ILE A 39 7.94 18.79 8.09
CA ILE A 39 9.20 18.16 8.51
C ILE A 39 9.15 16.66 8.24
N LYS A 40 8.05 15.99 8.60
CA LYS A 40 7.86 14.56 8.33
C LYS A 40 7.92 14.24 6.84
N ALA A 41 7.29 15.06 5.99
CA ALA A 41 7.34 14.89 4.54
C ALA A 41 8.78 15.01 4.00
N GLN A 42 9.53 16.02 4.45
CA GLN A 42 10.93 16.24 4.06
C GLN A 42 11.84 15.08 4.51
N LEU A 43 11.66 14.60 5.75
CA LEU A 43 12.42 13.46 6.26
C LEU A 43 12.15 12.18 5.47
N ASN A 44 10.89 11.92 5.12
CA ASN A 44 10.53 10.76 4.29
C ASN A 44 11.19 10.84 2.90
N GLN A 45 11.18 12.01 2.26
CA GLN A 45 11.86 12.21 0.98
C GLN A 45 13.37 11.99 1.09
N ALA A 46 14.00 12.53 2.14
CA ALA A 46 15.43 12.35 2.38
C ALA A 46 15.81 10.89 2.65
N LEU A 47 14.98 10.15 3.40
CA LEU A 47 15.16 8.72 3.65
C LEU A 47 15.05 7.93 2.34
N GLN A 48 14.01 8.18 1.54
CA GLN A 48 13.83 7.51 0.25
C GLN A 48 15.00 7.77 -0.71
N PHE A 49 15.50 9.01 -0.78
CA PHE A 49 16.68 9.34 -1.58
C PHE A 49 17.91 8.56 -1.13
N LYS A 50 18.16 8.48 0.18
CA LYS A 50 19.29 7.72 0.73
C LYS A 50 19.16 6.22 0.47
N GLU A 51 17.96 5.66 0.62
CA GLU A 51 17.68 4.25 0.33
C GLU A 51 17.95 3.92 -1.14
N ASN A 52 17.47 4.76 -2.07
CA ASN A 52 17.77 4.63 -3.50
C ASN A 52 19.27 4.68 -3.79
N LYS A 53 20.01 5.57 -3.11
CA LYS A 53 21.45 5.70 -3.30
C LYS A 53 22.21 4.48 -2.78
N ILE A 54 21.79 3.93 -1.64
CA ILE A 54 22.35 2.68 -1.09
C ILE A 54 22.12 1.55 -2.09
N ASN A 55 20.90 1.40 -2.61
CA ASN A 55 20.57 0.38 -3.60
C ASN A 55 21.42 0.48 -4.89
N GLU A 56 21.66 1.70 -5.37
CA GLU A 56 22.54 1.96 -6.52
C GLU A 56 23.99 1.50 -6.25
N LEU A 57 24.52 1.81 -5.07
CA LEU A 57 25.88 1.44 -4.68
C LEU A 57 26.02 -0.07 -4.46
N GLU A 58 25.02 -0.72 -3.86
CA GLU A 58 24.99 -2.17 -3.68
C GLU A 58 24.98 -2.90 -5.04
N ARG A 59 24.20 -2.41 -6.03
CA ARG A 59 24.25 -2.95 -7.41
C ARG A 59 25.63 -2.78 -8.05
N LYS A 60 26.24 -1.60 -7.90
CA LYS A 60 27.60 -1.35 -8.43
C LYS A 60 28.64 -2.27 -7.81
N LEU A 61 28.55 -2.52 -6.52
CA LEU A 61 29.46 -3.43 -5.83
C LEU A 61 29.32 -4.86 -6.35
N ILE A 62 28.09 -5.36 -6.51
CA ILE A 62 27.82 -6.69 -7.08
C ILE A 62 28.41 -6.80 -8.49
N TYR A 63 28.21 -5.78 -9.34
CA TYR A 63 28.76 -5.76 -10.69
C TYR A 63 30.29 -5.86 -10.70
N LEU A 64 30.97 -5.08 -9.84
CA LEU A 64 32.44 -5.10 -9.74
C LEU A 64 32.96 -6.46 -9.24
N ASP A 65 32.28 -7.07 -8.27
CA ASP A 65 32.61 -8.41 -7.78
C ASP A 65 32.46 -9.45 -8.90
N GLN A 66 31.38 -9.39 -9.69
CA GLN A 66 31.17 -10.27 -10.84
C GLN A 66 32.24 -10.09 -11.92
N GLU A 67 32.62 -8.85 -12.23
CA GLU A 67 33.71 -8.55 -13.18
C GLU A 67 35.03 -9.15 -12.69
N ARG A 68 35.37 -8.96 -11.40
CA ARG A 68 36.57 -9.53 -10.79
C ARG A 68 36.56 -11.06 -10.82
N ILE A 69 35.43 -11.69 -10.53
CA ILE A 69 35.25 -13.15 -10.64
C ILE A 69 35.51 -13.62 -12.07
N GLY A 70 34.99 -12.90 -13.08
CA GLY A 70 35.23 -13.18 -14.49
C GLY A 70 36.73 -13.15 -14.84
N GLN A 71 37.43 -12.10 -14.41
CA GLN A 71 38.88 -11.96 -14.62
C GLN A 71 39.69 -13.07 -13.93
N LEU A 72 39.33 -13.42 -12.68
CA LEU A 72 39.99 -14.50 -11.94
C LEU A 72 39.79 -15.87 -12.62
N LYS A 73 38.58 -16.16 -13.11
CA LYS A 73 38.29 -17.40 -13.88
C LYS A 73 39.05 -17.46 -15.20
N ALA A 74 39.24 -16.34 -15.88
CA ALA A 74 40.05 -16.29 -17.10
C ALA A 74 41.51 -16.65 -16.79
N LYS A 75 42.11 -16.01 -15.78
CA LYS A 75 43.48 -16.31 -15.32
C LYS A 75 43.65 -17.74 -14.83
N GLU A 76 42.66 -18.29 -14.11
CA GLU A 76 42.70 -19.70 -13.68
C GLU A 76 42.82 -20.63 -14.89
N ARG A 77 42.02 -20.40 -15.95
CA ARG A 77 42.08 -21.22 -17.18
C ARG A 77 43.43 -21.11 -17.89
N GLU A 78 43.97 -19.91 -18.02
CA GLU A 78 45.31 -19.69 -18.61
C GLU A 78 46.40 -20.46 -17.85
N LEU A 79 46.40 -20.38 -16.51
CA LEU A 79 47.38 -21.11 -15.69
C LEU A 79 47.22 -22.62 -15.75
N ILE A 80 45.99 -23.13 -15.91
CA ILE A 80 45.73 -24.56 -16.11
C ILE A 80 46.36 -25.03 -17.42
N GLU A 81 46.20 -24.26 -18.51
CA GLU A 81 46.77 -24.60 -19.81
C GLU A 81 48.30 -24.56 -19.79
N ILE A 82 48.90 -23.49 -19.24
CA ILE A 82 50.37 -23.40 -19.07
C ILE A 82 50.89 -24.60 -18.27
N LYS A 83 50.21 -24.96 -17.18
CA LYS A 83 50.63 -26.10 -16.35
C LYS A 83 50.53 -27.43 -17.10
N LYS A 84 49.56 -27.58 -17.99
CA LYS A 84 49.41 -28.75 -18.86
C LYS A 84 50.55 -28.82 -19.88
N GLU A 85 50.87 -27.72 -20.54
CA GLU A 85 52.04 -27.63 -21.43
C GLU A 85 53.35 -28.00 -20.71
N LEU A 86 53.55 -27.51 -19.48
CA LEU A 86 54.72 -27.85 -18.67
C LEU A 86 54.77 -29.35 -18.32
N VAL A 87 53.62 -30.00 -18.13
CA VAL A 87 53.54 -31.46 -17.93
C VAL A 87 53.94 -32.19 -19.21
N ASP A 88 53.43 -31.76 -20.36
CA ASP A 88 53.72 -32.39 -21.65
C ASP A 88 55.22 -32.29 -21.98
N LYS A 89 55.85 -31.13 -21.75
CA LYS A 89 57.30 -30.95 -21.90
C LYS A 89 58.11 -31.91 -21.03
N LEU A 90 57.73 -32.10 -19.77
CA LEU A 90 58.38 -33.07 -18.87
C LEU A 90 58.24 -34.51 -19.38
N THR A 91 57.10 -34.87 -19.98
CA THR A 91 56.91 -36.23 -20.54
C THR A 91 57.76 -36.48 -21.78
N ARG A 92 58.16 -35.43 -22.52
CA ARG A 92 59.05 -35.53 -23.69
C ARG A 92 60.55 -35.60 -23.34
N GLY A 93 60.90 -35.53 -22.05
CA GLY A 93 62.31 -35.58 -21.61
C GLY A 93 63.08 -34.27 -21.77
N GLU A 94 62.39 -33.13 -21.90
CA GLU A 94 62.98 -31.79 -21.91
C GLU A 94 63.56 -31.43 -20.51
N ASP A 95 64.40 -30.39 -20.45
CA ASP A 95 65.24 -30.05 -19.29
C ASP A 95 64.46 -29.97 -17.96
N THR A 96 64.87 -30.77 -16.98
CA THR A 96 63.93 -31.23 -15.93
C THR A 96 63.84 -30.33 -14.71
N LYS A 97 64.91 -29.61 -14.34
CA LYS A 97 64.97 -28.83 -13.09
C LYS A 97 64.23 -27.51 -13.16
N GLU A 98 64.40 -26.74 -14.23
CA GLU A 98 63.74 -25.44 -14.37
C GLU A 98 62.23 -25.60 -14.58
N ILE A 99 61.82 -26.52 -15.44
CA ILE A 99 60.41 -26.83 -15.69
C ILE A 99 59.71 -27.29 -14.40
N HIS A 100 60.40 -28.06 -13.53
CA HIS A 100 59.84 -28.45 -12.23
C HIS A 100 59.64 -27.25 -11.28
N LYS A 101 60.61 -26.32 -11.22
CA LYS A 101 60.49 -25.09 -10.44
C LYS A 101 59.34 -24.21 -10.93
N GLU A 102 59.25 -24.02 -12.24
CA GLU A 102 58.17 -23.23 -12.86
C GLU A 102 56.80 -23.85 -12.60
N LYS A 103 56.65 -25.16 -12.81
CA LYS A 103 55.42 -25.89 -12.50
C LYS A 103 55.01 -25.74 -11.02
N GLN A 104 55.98 -25.76 -10.11
CA GLN A 104 55.72 -25.55 -8.68
C GLN A 104 55.27 -24.11 -8.39
N ALA A 105 55.90 -23.11 -9.03
CA ALA A 105 55.51 -21.71 -8.91
C ALA A 105 54.08 -21.48 -9.43
N LYS A 106 53.75 -21.99 -10.63
CA LYS A 106 52.40 -21.89 -11.22
C LYS A 106 51.34 -22.61 -10.39
N LYS A 107 51.69 -23.70 -9.70
CA LYS A 107 50.78 -24.36 -8.73
C LYS A 107 50.46 -23.45 -7.54
N LYS A 108 51.43 -22.68 -7.02
CA LYS A 108 51.20 -21.73 -5.92
C LYS A 108 50.30 -20.58 -6.37
N GLU A 109 50.62 -19.97 -7.51
CA GLU A 109 49.82 -18.89 -8.13
C GLU A 109 48.37 -19.33 -8.35
N LEU A 110 48.16 -20.55 -8.86
CA LEU A 110 46.82 -21.10 -9.07
C LEU A 110 46.05 -21.33 -7.75
N ASN A 111 46.73 -21.73 -6.66
CA ASN A 111 46.10 -21.86 -5.35
C ASN A 111 45.68 -20.49 -4.79
N GLU A 112 46.50 -19.46 -4.96
CA GLU A 112 46.19 -18.07 -4.54
C GLU A 112 44.98 -17.53 -5.29
N ILE A 113 44.93 -17.69 -6.62
CA ILE A 113 43.79 -17.28 -7.45
C ILE A 113 42.52 -18.01 -7.03
N ARG A 114 42.57 -19.32 -6.76
CA ARG A 114 41.41 -20.08 -6.26
C ARG A 114 40.94 -19.58 -4.90
N GLN A 115 41.87 -19.22 -4.03
CA GLN A 115 41.53 -18.66 -2.73
C GLN A 115 40.87 -17.29 -2.85
N GLU A 116 41.38 -16.41 -3.72
CA GLU A 116 40.73 -15.13 -4.03
C GLU A 116 39.35 -15.35 -4.65
N LEU A 117 39.24 -16.25 -5.62
CA LEU A 117 37.97 -16.56 -6.29
C LEU A 117 36.91 -17.03 -5.30
N MET A 118 37.27 -17.91 -4.36
CA MET A 118 36.37 -18.35 -3.28
C MET A 118 35.92 -17.18 -2.40
N LYS A 119 36.85 -16.31 -1.99
CA LYS A 119 36.55 -15.14 -1.14
C LYS A 119 35.62 -14.14 -1.85
N THR A 120 35.95 -13.77 -3.09
CA THR A 120 35.16 -12.81 -3.86
C THR A 120 33.78 -13.36 -4.21
N SER A 121 33.69 -14.65 -4.57
CA SER A 121 32.38 -15.29 -4.85
C SER A 121 31.50 -15.32 -3.60
N ALA A 122 32.04 -15.70 -2.44
CA ALA A 122 31.28 -15.69 -1.19
C ALA A 122 30.79 -14.29 -0.79
N SER A 123 31.63 -13.26 -0.97
CA SER A 123 31.25 -11.86 -0.76
C SER A 123 30.14 -11.42 -1.72
N CYS A 124 30.27 -11.75 -3.00
CA CYS A 124 29.27 -11.46 -4.03
C CYS A 124 27.92 -12.08 -3.70
N ASP A 125 27.89 -13.37 -3.35
CA ASP A 125 26.66 -14.08 -3.00
C ASP A 125 26.02 -13.52 -1.73
N ALA A 126 26.82 -13.14 -0.73
CA ALA A 126 26.32 -12.49 0.49
C ALA A 126 25.67 -11.13 0.18
N ASN A 127 26.28 -10.33 -0.71
CA ASN A 127 25.74 -9.04 -1.13
C ASN A 127 24.42 -9.20 -1.91
N ARG A 128 24.36 -10.15 -2.84
CA ARG A 128 23.15 -10.50 -3.60
C ARG A 128 22.02 -10.97 -2.68
N LYS A 129 22.33 -11.87 -1.73
CA LYS A 129 21.38 -12.33 -0.70
C LYS A 129 20.82 -11.17 0.11
N LYS A 130 21.68 -10.25 0.57
CA LYS A 130 21.26 -9.06 1.31
C LYS A 130 20.32 -8.17 0.49
N GLN A 131 20.60 -7.99 -0.81
CA GLN A 131 19.77 -7.21 -1.72
C GLN A 131 18.36 -7.80 -1.85
N ILE A 132 18.26 -9.12 -2.03
CA ILE A 132 16.98 -9.84 -2.09
C ILE A 132 16.19 -9.63 -0.78
N LEU A 133 16.83 -9.81 0.37
CA LEU A 133 16.21 -9.63 1.69
C LEU A 133 15.72 -8.19 1.91
N ASN A 134 16.49 -7.19 1.49
CA ASN A 134 16.08 -5.79 1.58
C ASN A 134 14.85 -5.52 0.72
N GLN A 135 14.83 -6.02 -0.51
CA GLN A 135 13.68 -5.82 -1.40
C GLN A 135 12.43 -6.57 -0.91
N ALA A 136 12.59 -7.78 -0.38
CA ALA A 136 11.52 -8.53 0.28
C ALA A 136 10.89 -7.74 1.45
N ASN A 137 11.73 -7.12 2.29
CA ASN A 137 11.26 -6.25 3.37
C ASN A 137 10.50 -5.03 2.86
N ASN A 138 10.96 -4.43 1.76
CA ASN A 138 10.28 -3.27 1.16
C ASN A 138 8.92 -3.65 0.59
N PHE A 139 8.80 -4.82 -0.05
CA PHE A 139 7.52 -5.36 -0.48
C PHE A 139 6.55 -5.59 0.69
N LEU A 140 7.00 -6.18 1.80
CA LEU A 140 6.19 -6.35 3.00
C LEU A 140 5.66 -5.02 3.55
N LYS A 141 6.53 -4.01 3.66
CA LYS A 141 6.14 -2.65 4.08
C LYS A 141 5.13 -2.02 3.12
N ALA A 142 5.31 -2.21 1.81
CA ALA A 142 4.39 -1.70 0.80
C ALA A 142 3.00 -2.34 0.95
N LYS A 143 2.96 -3.65 1.20
CA LYS A 143 1.73 -4.41 1.46
C LYS A 143 1.04 -3.93 2.75
N ASP A 144 1.78 -3.74 3.84
CA ASP A 144 1.22 -3.18 5.09
C ASP A 144 0.64 -1.77 4.89
N ASN A 145 1.38 -0.87 4.23
CA ASN A 145 0.93 0.48 3.89
C ASN A 145 -0.34 0.48 3.04
N PHE A 146 -0.43 -0.44 2.08
CA PHE A 146 -1.63 -0.64 1.26
C PHE A 146 -2.82 -1.05 2.15
N LEU A 147 -2.66 -2.03 3.05
CA LEU A 147 -3.72 -2.49 3.94
C LEU A 147 -4.17 -1.40 4.93
N ILE A 148 -3.24 -0.61 5.48
CA ILE A 148 -3.56 0.56 6.31
C ILE A 148 -4.42 1.54 5.53
N SER A 149 -4.02 1.84 4.30
CA SER A 149 -4.77 2.75 3.42
C SER A 149 -6.16 2.20 3.10
N ARG A 150 -6.28 0.88 2.90
CA ARG A 150 -7.57 0.21 2.68
C ARG A 150 -8.49 0.32 3.88
N GLY A 151 -7.96 0.09 5.07
CA GLY A 151 -8.71 0.26 6.32
C GLY A 151 -9.25 1.67 6.50
N LYS A 152 -8.46 2.69 6.14
CA LYS A 152 -8.91 4.09 6.14
C LYS A 152 -10.02 4.36 5.13
N ALA A 153 -9.91 3.82 3.91
CA ALA A 153 -10.95 3.95 2.89
C ALA A 153 -12.27 3.30 3.35
N ILE A 154 -12.20 2.07 3.86
CA ILE A 154 -13.36 1.36 4.43
C ILE A 154 -14.00 2.16 5.58
N LYS A 155 -13.20 2.81 6.43
CA LYS A 155 -13.73 3.68 7.49
C LYS A 155 -14.48 4.88 6.91
N LYS A 156 -13.92 5.58 5.91
CA LYS A 156 -14.61 6.69 5.23
C LYS A 156 -15.92 6.22 4.57
N LEU A 157 -15.93 5.05 3.94
CA LEU A 157 -17.15 4.46 3.36
C LEU A 157 -18.20 4.17 4.44
N GLN A 158 -17.79 3.61 5.58
CA GLN A 158 -18.68 3.39 6.73
C GLN A 158 -19.25 4.70 7.28
N ASP A 159 -18.45 5.75 7.37
CA ASP A 159 -18.92 7.06 7.83
C ASP A 159 -19.95 7.65 6.85
N CYS A 160 -19.74 7.48 5.54
CA CYS A 160 -20.72 7.85 4.51
C CYS A 160 -22.04 7.10 4.71
N TYR A 161 -21.98 5.77 4.89
CA TYR A 161 -23.15 4.93 5.18
C TYR A 161 -23.87 5.35 6.48
N ASN A 162 -23.14 5.54 7.59
CA ASN A 162 -23.71 5.92 8.88
C ASN A 162 -24.42 7.27 8.83
N ASN A 163 -23.88 8.23 8.05
CA ASN A 163 -24.50 9.53 7.85
C ASN A 163 -25.81 9.42 7.04
N LEU A 164 -25.84 8.54 6.03
CA LEU A 164 -27.05 8.24 5.28
C LEU A 164 -28.11 7.57 6.17
N GLU A 165 -27.72 6.56 6.96
CA GLU A 165 -28.62 5.86 7.87
C GLU A 165 -29.12 6.77 9.02
N GLY A 166 -28.24 7.58 9.62
CA GLY A 166 -28.62 8.54 10.66
C GLY A 166 -29.61 9.61 10.18
N SER A 167 -29.50 10.03 8.93
CA SER A 167 -30.45 10.96 8.30
C SER A 167 -31.82 10.32 8.01
N THR A 168 -31.86 9.01 7.76
CA THR A 168 -33.10 8.27 7.51
C THR A 168 -33.77 7.77 8.80
N ASN A 169 -33.00 7.52 9.88
CA ASN A 169 -33.53 7.12 11.19
C ASN A 169 -34.14 8.27 11.98
N LYS A 170 -33.68 9.52 11.83
CA LYS A 170 -34.44 10.71 12.27
C LYS A 170 -35.69 10.98 11.41
N GLY A 171 -35.87 10.21 10.33
CA GLY A 171 -37.04 10.18 9.45
C GLY A 171 -37.80 8.85 9.44
N ARG A 172 -37.63 7.98 10.46
CA ARG A 172 -38.38 6.71 10.56
C ARG A 172 -39.89 6.90 10.66
N HIS A 173 -40.37 8.08 11.06
CA HIS A 173 -41.80 8.39 11.00
C HIS A 173 -42.34 8.61 9.57
N ALA A 174 -41.49 8.82 8.56
CA ALA A 174 -41.95 9.17 7.21
C ALA A 174 -41.83 8.03 6.17
N ARG A 175 -41.07 6.96 6.44
CA ARG A 175 -40.95 5.84 5.48
C ARG A 175 -42.18 4.93 5.48
N ASN A 176 -42.91 4.86 6.60
CA ASN A 176 -44.18 4.15 6.69
C ASN A 176 -45.34 4.93 6.02
N GLU A 177 -45.23 6.25 5.83
CA GLU A 177 -46.23 7.04 5.10
C GLU A 177 -46.13 6.91 3.57
N ILE A 178 -44.95 6.65 3.01
CA ILE A 178 -44.78 6.61 1.54
C ILE A 178 -45.29 5.29 0.93
N ILE A 179 -45.37 4.20 1.69
CA ILE A 179 -45.91 2.91 1.21
C ILE A 179 -47.31 2.62 1.78
N GLY A 180 -47.70 3.27 2.90
CA GLY A 180 -49.00 3.04 3.54
C GLY A 180 -50.19 3.78 2.93
N ASP A 181 -49.98 4.91 2.23
CA ASP A 181 -51.09 5.81 1.86
C ASP A 181 -51.32 5.96 0.34
N GLY A 182 -50.69 5.10 -0.45
CA GLY A 182 -50.78 5.12 -1.92
C GLY A 182 -51.95 4.35 -2.54
N VAL A 183 -52.82 3.70 -1.75
CA VAL A 183 -53.87 2.79 -2.28
C VAL A 183 -55.31 3.26 -2.03
N THR A 184 -55.57 4.36 -1.32
CA THR A 184 -56.96 4.79 -1.06
C THR A 184 -57.20 6.28 -1.24
N SER A 185 -57.13 6.79 -2.48
CA SER A 185 -57.89 7.99 -2.87
C SER A 185 -58.02 8.21 -4.38
N LEU A 186 -58.04 7.15 -5.20
CA LEU A 186 -58.56 7.24 -6.57
C LEU A 186 -60.06 6.94 -6.55
N GLY A 187 -60.83 7.88 -6.02
CA GLY A 187 -62.27 7.72 -5.90
C GLY A 187 -62.95 8.98 -5.39
N LYS A 188 -63.27 9.88 -6.33
CA LYS A 188 -64.26 10.98 -6.30
C LYS A 188 -63.65 12.36 -6.51
N SER A 189 -63.59 12.76 -7.78
CA SER A 189 -63.69 14.16 -8.17
C SER A 189 -65.12 14.65 -7.93
N ILE A 190 -65.30 15.66 -7.09
CA ILE A 190 -66.49 16.51 -7.07
C ILE A 190 -66.05 17.89 -7.58
N PRO A 191 -66.61 18.41 -8.68
CA PRO A 191 -66.31 19.77 -9.12
C PRO A 191 -67.15 20.74 -8.30
N VAL A 192 -66.51 21.68 -7.60
CA VAL A 192 -67.18 22.89 -7.12
C VAL A 192 -66.51 24.08 -7.81
N ALA A 193 -67.33 24.86 -8.50
CA ALA A 193 -66.94 26.01 -9.29
C ALA A 193 -66.17 27.06 -8.47
N GLY A 194 -65.09 27.58 -9.05
CA GLY A 194 -64.58 28.91 -8.73
C GLY A 194 -63.74 29.05 -7.46
N ARG A 195 -62.56 28.42 -7.42
CA ARG A 195 -61.27 28.96 -6.92
C ARG A 195 -60.24 27.85 -6.84
N ALA A 196 -59.16 27.95 -7.60
CA ALA A 196 -57.98 27.12 -7.40
C ALA A 196 -57.28 27.58 -6.12
N PHE A 197 -57.50 26.87 -5.01
CA PHE A 197 -56.57 26.86 -3.90
C PHE A 197 -55.65 25.66 -4.11
N CYS A 198 -54.44 25.91 -4.62
CA CYS A 198 -53.36 24.95 -4.47
C CYS A 198 -53.03 24.88 -2.98
N PHE A 199 -53.21 23.71 -2.36
CA PHE A 199 -52.88 23.49 -0.96
C PHE A 199 -51.38 23.74 -0.75
N LEU A 200 -51.04 24.77 0.03
CA LEU A 200 -49.66 25.09 0.46
C LEU A 200 -48.99 23.93 1.23
N GLY A 201 -49.76 22.94 1.71
CA GLY A 201 -49.25 21.74 2.38
C GLY A 201 -48.44 20.81 1.48
N ASP A 202 -48.73 20.76 0.18
CA ASP A 202 -48.01 19.89 -0.76
C ASP A 202 -46.63 20.45 -1.14
N MET A 203 -46.46 21.78 -1.10
CA MET A 203 -45.22 22.44 -1.49
C MET A 203 -44.08 22.16 -0.49
N VAL A 204 -44.37 22.20 0.81
CA VAL A 204 -43.42 21.85 1.89
C VAL A 204 -43.00 20.38 1.81
N ASN A 205 -43.94 19.50 1.42
CA ASN A 205 -43.69 18.07 1.31
C ASN A 205 -42.87 17.71 0.06
N ILE A 206 -43.10 18.42 -1.05
CA ILE A 206 -42.30 18.31 -2.28
C ILE A 206 -40.88 18.86 -2.05
N GLU A 207 -40.72 20.02 -1.41
CA GLU A 207 -39.40 20.58 -1.06
C GLU A 207 -38.60 19.64 -0.15
N ASN A 208 -39.23 19.03 0.84
CA ASN A 208 -38.60 18.04 1.72
C ASN A 208 -38.16 16.79 0.94
N LYS A 209 -38.99 16.29 0.02
CA LYS A 209 -38.64 15.16 -0.88
C LYS A 209 -37.48 15.50 -1.81
N ILE A 210 -37.50 16.68 -2.45
CA ILE A 210 -36.41 17.16 -3.33
C ILE A 210 -35.10 17.30 -2.53
N SER A 211 -35.17 17.80 -1.30
CA SER A 211 -34.02 17.96 -0.42
C SER A 211 -33.39 16.61 -0.03
N LYS A 212 -34.22 15.60 0.25
CA LYS A 212 -33.78 14.22 0.54
C LYS A 212 -33.14 13.55 -0.68
N VAL A 213 -33.71 13.72 -1.87
CA VAL A 213 -33.15 13.21 -3.13
C VAL A 213 -31.80 13.85 -3.44
N LYS A 214 -31.68 15.18 -3.30
CA LYS A 214 -30.40 15.90 -3.47
C LYS A 214 -29.34 15.42 -2.46
N PHE A 215 -29.73 15.18 -1.21
CA PHE A 215 -28.84 14.67 -0.18
C PHE A 215 -28.34 13.24 -0.46
N ALA A 216 -29.25 12.33 -0.83
CA ALA A 216 -28.90 10.95 -1.20
C ALA A 216 -28.00 10.88 -2.44
N ASN A 217 -28.24 11.74 -3.44
CA ASN A 217 -27.39 11.87 -4.63
C ASN A 217 -25.98 12.36 -4.26
N LYS A 218 -25.88 13.39 -3.40
CA LYS A 218 -24.58 13.87 -2.90
C LYS A 218 -23.79 12.77 -2.18
N ARG A 219 -24.45 11.96 -1.35
CA ARG A 219 -23.81 10.86 -0.61
C ARG A 219 -23.42 9.69 -1.51
N THR A 220 -24.25 9.36 -2.50
CA THR A 220 -23.92 8.37 -3.54
C THR A 220 -22.62 8.75 -4.26
N LYS A 221 -22.52 10.02 -4.69
CA LYS A 221 -21.32 10.56 -5.34
C LYS A 221 -20.10 10.57 -4.41
N GLU A 222 -20.27 10.91 -3.15
CA GLU A 222 -19.19 10.87 -2.15
C GLU A 222 -18.68 9.43 -1.93
N PHE A 223 -19.58 8.45 -1.81
CA PHE A 223 -19.22 7.04 -1.69
C PHE A 223 -18.45 6.53 -2.91
N GLN A 224 -18.95 6.82 -4.12
CA GLN A 224 -18.32 6.46 -5.38
C GLN A 224 -16.95 7.13 -5.57
N SER A 225 -16.84 8.41 -5.21
CA SER A 225 -15.58 9.15 -5.25
C SER A 225 -14.53 8.54 -4.33
N ILE A 226 -14.90 8.07 -3.13
CA ILE A 226 -13.97 7.39 -2.22
C ILE A 226 -13.48 6.06 -2.82
N LEU A 227 -14.36 5.30 -3.48
CA LEU A 227 -13.98 4.05 -4.15
C LEU A 227 -13.00 4.32 -5.30
N LEU A 228 -13.27 5.33 -6.13
CA LEU A 228 -12.43 5.71 -7.27
C LEU A 228 -11.06 6.21 -6.83
N GLU A 229 -11.02 7.19 -5.92
CA GLU A 229 -9.78 7.79 -5.39
C GLU A 229 -8.85 6.71 -4.82
N TYR A 230 -9.41 5.78 -4.04
CA TYR A 230 -8.62 4.72 -3.45
C TYR A 230 -8.15 3.68 -4.48
N ASN A 231 -8.99 3.31 -5.43
CA ASN A 231 -8.65 2.29 -6.42
C ASN A 231 -7.48 2.73 -7.32
N GLU A 232 -7.39 4.02 -7.65
CA GLU A 232 -6.30 4.56 -8.47
C GLU A 232 -5.00 4.78 -7.68
N ALA A 233 -5.09 5.37 -6.48
CA ALA A 233 -3.89 5.74 -5.71
C ALA A 233 -3.33 4.61 -4.83
N GLY A 234 -4.16 3.66 -4.40
CA GLY A 234 -3.79 2.69 -3.37
C GLY A 234 -2.83 1.59 -3.84
N LEU A 235 -2.89 1.20 -5.11
CA LEU A 235 -2.20 0.00 -5.62
C LEU A 235 -0.83 0.27 -6.24
N PHE A 236 -0.53 1.52 -6.58
CA PHE A 236 0.66 1.87 -7.35
C PHE A 236 1.96 1.43 -6.67
N GLN A 237 2.13 1.77 -5.40
CA GLN A 237 3.35 1.44 -4.65
C GLN A 237 3.52 -0.07 -4.49
N LEU A 238 2.44 -0.79 -4.13
CA LEU A 238 2.45 -2.24 -3.98
C LEU A 238 2.87 -2.94 -5.28
N ASN A 239 2.33 -2.50 -6.42
CA ASN A 239 2.65 -3.06 -7.72
C ASN A 239 4.11 -2.77 -8.13
N ASN A 240 4.61 -1.57 -7.88
CA ASN A 240 6.00 -1.23 -8.18
C ASN A 240 6.97 -2.07 -7.35
N ASP A 241 6.73 -2.18 -6.04
CA ASP A 241 7.62 -2.97 -5.16
C ASP A 241 7.55 -4.47 -5.49
N HIS A 242 6.40 -4.97 -5.94
CA HIS A 242 6.26 -6.32 -6.49
C HIS A 242 7.12 -6.53 -7.74
N ILE A 243 7.04 -5.62 -8.72
CA ILE A 243 7.84 -5.69 -9.96
C ILE A 243 9.33 -5.63 -9.63
N HIS A 244 9.74 -4.73 -8.75
CA HIS A 244 11.14 -4.61 -8.33
C HIS A 244 11.64 -5.88 -7.63
N LEU A 245 10.83 -6.49 -6.75
CA LEU A 245 11.18 -7.76 -6.11
C LEU A 245 11.32 -8.89 -7.12
N THR A 246 10.37 -9.00 -8.06
CA THR A 246 10.38 -10.01 -9.12
C THR A 246 11.64 -9.89 -9.98
N ASN A 247 11.99 -8.68 -10.40
CA ASN A 247 13.19 -8.45 -11.21
C ASN A 247 14.47 -8.83 -10.46
N ILE A 248 14.60 -8.46 -9.18
CA ILE A 248 15.77 -8.82 -8.37
C ILE A 248 15.85 -10.35 -8.20
N ILE A 249 14.73 -11.04 -8.01
CA ILE A 249 14.71 -12.50 -7.89
C ILE A 249 15.16 -13.16 -9.19
N GLN A 250 14.70 -12.67 -10.34
CA GLN A 250 15.11 -13.17 -11.66
C GLN A 250 16.61 -12.95 -11.92
N GLU A 251 17.15 -11.78 -11.57
CA GLU A 251 18.60 -11.49 -11.64
C GLU A 251 19.43 -12.42 -10.74
N ASN A 252 18.80 -13.12 -9.80
CA ASN A 252 19.45 -13.95 -8.80
C ASN A 252 18.85 -15.37 -8.69
N GLU A 253 18.34 -15.91 -9.80
CA GLU A 253 17.66 -17.22 -9.84
C GLU A 253 18.57 -18.39 -9.40
N ASP A 254 19.89 -18.24 -9.52
CA ASP A 254 20.89 -19.22 -9.10
C ASP A 254 21.01 -19.36 -7.57
N LEU A 255 20.49 -18.39 -6.81
CA LEU A 255 20.53 -18.42 -5.35
C LEU A 255 19.30 -19.12 -4.78
N LYS A 256 19.52 -20.07 -3.86
CA LYS A 256 18.43 -20.81 -3.17
C LYS A 256 17.45 -19.90 -2.43
N ILE A 257 17.90 -18.74 -1.95
CA ILE A 257 17.03 -17.75 -1.30
C ILE A 257 15.94 -17.25 -2.25
N SER A 258 16.22 -17.08 -3.54
CA SER A 258 15.28 -16.57 -4.53
C SER A 258 14.03 -17.43 -4.61
N GLN A 259 14.19 -18.75 -4.68
CA GLN A 259 13.05 -19.69 -4.66
C GLN A 259 12.25 -19.61 -3.37
N LYS A 260 12.92 -19.56 -2.21
CA LYS A 260 12.23 -19.44 -0.91
C LYS A 260 11.39 -18.16 -0.82
N ILE A 261 11.89 -17.06 -1.38
CA ILE A 261 11.17 -15.78 -1.40
C ILE A 261 9.96 -15.85 -2.34
N ILE A 262 10.09 -16.50 -3.50
CA ILE A 262 8.96 -16.79 -4.40
C ILE A 262 7.88 -17.56 -3.64
N ASP A 263 8.26 -18.61 -2.92
CA ASP A 263 7.32 -19.49 -2.21
C ASP A 263 6.60 -18.75 -1.08
N ILE A 264 7.33 -18.01 -0.24
CA ILE A 264 6.77 -17.23 0.90
C ILE A 264 5.76 -16.19 0.39
N PHE A 265 6.14 -15.39 -0.60
CA PHE A 265 5.28 -14.31 -1.09
C PHE A 265 4.33 -14.72 -2.21
N LYS A 266 4.40 -15.99 -2.65
CA LYS A 266 3.61 -16.55 -3.75
C LYS A 266 3.66 -15.66 -4.99
N LEU A 267 4.85 -15.23 -5.37
CA LEU A 267 5.03 -14.21 -6.42
C LEU A 267 4.45 -14.65 -7.77
N ASP A 268 4.50 -15.94 -8.10
CA ASP A 268 3.92 -16.49 -9.33
C ASP A 268 2.39 -16.41 -9.37
N LEU A 269 1.75 -16.30 -8.20
CA LEU A 269 0.29 -16.18 -8.06
C LEU A 269 -0.16 -14.73 -7.82
N PHE A 270 0.77 -13.79 -7.78
CA PHE A 270 0.44 -12.39 -7.51
C PHE A 270 -0.28 -11.77 -8.71
N ASP A 271 -1.54 -11.43 -8.52
CA ASP A 271 -2.31 -10.63 -9.48
C ASP A 271 -2.82 -9.36 -8.80
N ILE A 272 -2.36 -8.20 -9.29
CA ILE A 272 -2.78 -6.89 -8.78
C ILE A 272 -4.29 -6.66 -8.91
N ASN A 273 -4.97 -7.34 -9.85
CA ASN A 273 -6.41 -7.24 -10.02
C ASN A 273 -7.18 -7.83 -8.83
N GLU A 274 -6.60 -8.80 -8.11
CA GLU A 274 -7.15 -9.38 -6.88
C GLU A 274 -7.27 -8.35 -5.75
N TYR A 275 -6.51 -7.25 -5.85
CA TYR A 275 -6.45 -6.18 -4.85
C TYR A 275 -7.32 -4.95 -5.21
N LYS A 276 -7.89 -4.92 -6.42
CA LYS A 276 -8.77 -3.82 -6.86
C LYS A 276 -10.03 -3.75 -6.01
N ILE A 277 -10.42 -2.54 -5.61
CA ILE A 277 -11.61 -2.34 -4.78
C ILE A 277 -12.88 -2.80 -5.50
N PHE A 278 -12.97 -2.54 -6.80
CA PHE A 278 -14.15 -2.87 -7.61
C PHE A 278 -14.38 -4.37 -7.79
N LYS A 279 -13.38 -5.21 -7.47
CA LYS A 279 -13.58 -6.66 -7.37
C LYS A 279 -14.55 -7.02 -6.23
N TYR A 280 -14.57 -6.24 -5.16
CA TYR A 280 -15.35 -6.52 -3.95
C TYR A 280 -16.55 -5.57 -3.76
N ALA A 281 -16.42 -4.31 -4.22
CA ALA A 281 -17.49 -3.31 -4.18
C ALA A 281 -18.25 -3.26 -5.51
N THR A 282 -18.98 -4.34 -5.81
CA THR A 282 -19.61 -4.55 -7.13
C THR A 282 -20.95 -3.82 -7.29
N ASN A 283 -21.63 -3.50 -6.18
CA ASN A 283 -22.95 -2.89 -6.20
C ASN A 283 -22.91 -1.36 -6.31
N SER A 284 -21.77 -0.76 -5.94
CA SER A 284 -21.62 0.70 -5.77
C SER A 284 -20.82 1.41 -6.86
N TRP A 285 -20.43 0.73 -7.93
CA TRP A 285 -19.71 1.34 -9.04
C TRP A 285 -20.62 2.28 -9.86
N GLU A 286 -20.10 3.45 -10.20
CA GLU A 286 -20.73 4.56 -10.94
C GLU A 286 -21.38 4.14 -12.27
N GLY A 287 -20.93 3.06 -12.91
CA GLY A 287 -21.55 2.51 -14.13
C GLY A 287 -22.89 1.78 -13.93
N ASN A 288 -23.26 1.45 -12.68
CA ASN A 288 -24.38 0.55 -12.39
C ASN A 288 -25.64 1.24 -11.86
N ARG A 289 -25.55 2.36 -11.11
CA ARG A 289 -26.72 3.06 -10.54
C ARG A 289 -26.49 4.55 -10.31
N GLU A 290 -27.48 5.36 -10.69
CA GLU A 290 -27.54 6.80 -10.42
C GLU A 290 -27.84 7.13 -8.93
N PHE A 291 -28.39 6.16 -8.20
CA PHE A 291 -28.67 6.24 -6.76
C PHE A 291 -28.26 4.95 -6.05
N LEU A 292 -27.45 5.08 -4.99
CA LEU A 292 -27.07 3.95 -4.15
C LEU A 292 -28.04 3.79 -2.98
N ASP A 293 -28.58 2.59 -2.82
CA ASP A 293 -29.37 2.21 -1.65
C ASP A 293 -28.44 1.75 -0.51
N SER A 294 -28.85 2.00 0.73
CA SER A 294 -28.09 1.69 1.94
C SER A 294 -27.68 0.21 2.04
N ILE A 295 -28.51 -0.72 1.57
CA ILE A 295 -28.25 -2.16 1.57
C ILE A 295 -27.06 -2.47 0.66
N ALA A 296 -27.04 -1.91 -0.55
CA ALA A 296 -25.92 -2.07 -1.48
C ALA A 296 -24.60 -1.53 -0.92
N MET A 297 -24.63 -0.33 -0.32
CA MET A 297 -23.44 0.25 0.33
C MET A 297 -22.92 -0.65 1.47
N LEU A 298 -23.81 -1.16 2.31
CA LEU A 298 -23.46 -2.03 3.44
C LEU A 298 -22.87 -3.37 2.97
N ALA A 299 -23.43 -3.96 1.92
CA ALA A 299 -22.92 -5.20 1.32
C ALA A 299 -21.49 -5.02 0.79
N ASP A 300 -21.22 -3.90 0.10
CA ASP A 300 -19.89 -3.60 -0.43
C ASP A 300 -18.88 -3.33 0.70
N ILE A 301 -19.26 -2.56 1.74
CA ILE A 301 -18.41 -2.35 2.92
C ILE A 301 -18.07 -3.68 3.60
N THR A 302 -19.06 -4.57 3.74
CA THR A 302 -18.88 -5.87 4.39
C THR A 302 -17.92 -6.75 3.59
N SER A 303 -18.09 -6.80 2.27
CA SER A 303 -17.21 -7.54 1.36
C SER A 303 -15.77 -7.01 1.41
N LEU A 304 -15.60 -5.69 1.43
CA LEU A 304 -14.30 -5.04 1.58
C LEU A 304 -13.63 -5.34 2.93
N ARG A 305 -14.40 -5.42 4.02
CA ARG A 305 -13.88 -5.78 5.35
C ARG A 305 -13.40 -7.22 5.40
N ASN A 306 -14.22 -8.15 4.92
CA ASN A 306 -13.85 -9.56 4.91
C ASN A 306 -12.56 -9.79 4.12
N ASN A 307 -12.43 -9.15 2.96
CA ASN A 307 -11.21 -9.23 2.18
C ASN A 307 -10.00 -8.56 2.87
N LEU A 308 -10.19 -7.42 3.54
CA LEU A 308 -9.11 -6.80 4.31
C LEU A 308 -8.59 -7.73 5.42
N ASP A 309 -9.48 -8.45 6.10
CA ASP A 309 -9.10 -9.37 7.17
C ASP A 309 -8.36 -10.62 6.63
N GLU A 310 -8.78 -11.12 5.47
CA GLU A 310 -8.06 -12.19 4.74
C GLU A 310 -6.64 -11.74 4.36
N LEU A 311 -6.50 -10.58 3.71
CA LEU A 311 -5.21 -10.03 3.30
C LEU A 311 -4.29 -9.73 4.49
N LYS A 312 -4.83 -9.25 5.62
CA LYS A 312 -4.06 -9.08 6.86
C LYS A 312 -3.55 -10.40 7.40
N SER A 313 -4.35 -11.46 7.28
CA SER A 313 -3.99 -12.79 7.77
C SER A 313 -2.89 -13.38 6.89
N GLU A 314 -2.99 -13.21 5.58
CA GLU A 314 -1.95 -13.56 4.62
C GLU A 314 -0.64 -12.80 4.90
N LEU A 315 -0.70 -11.47 5.07
CA LEU A 315 0.49 -10.66 5.38
C LEU A 315 1.17 -11.13 6.67
N ARG A 316 0.40 -11.39 7.74
CA ARG A 316 0.96 -11.89 9.01
C ARG A 316 1.67 -13.23 8.85
N GLN A 317 1.11 -14.12 8.03
CA GLN A 317 1.73 -15.41 7.74
C GLN A 317 3.04 -15.21 6.96
N GLN A 318 3.03 -14.37 5.92
CA GLN A 318 4.22 -14.04 5.13
C GLN A 318 5.32 -13.40 5.99
N GLU A 319 4.97 -12.46 6.87
CA GLU A 319 5.92 -11.85 7.80
C GLU A 319 6.53 -12.87 8.76
N LYS A 320 5.73 -13.84 9.22
CA LYS A 320 6.20 -14.90 10.12
C LYS A 320 7.18 -15.82 9.38
N GLU A 321 6.78 -16.35 8.23
CA GLU A 321 7.62 -17.23 7.41
C GLU A 321 8.92 -16.53 7.00
N PHE A 322 8.83 -15.26 6.58
CA PHE A 322 10.00 -14.46 6.21
C PHE A 322 10.94 -14.21 7.40
N LYS A 323 10.41 -13.92 8.59
CA LYS A 323 11.23 -13.78 9.81
C LYS A 323 11.92 -15.09 10.19
N GLU A 324 11.17 -16.20 10.21
CA GLU A 324 11.73 -17.53 10.51
C GLU A 324 12.82 -17.90 9.51
N PHE A 325 12.61 -17.62 8.23
CA PHE A 325 13.61 -17.81 7.20
C PHE A 325 14.87 -16.97 7.47
N ASN A 326 14.72 -15.66 7.72
CA ASN A 326 15.85 -14.74 7.93
C ASN A 326 16.63 -15.03 9.24
N THR A 327 16.02 -15.67 10.24
CA THR A 327 16.72 -16.10 11.46
C THR A 327 17.49 -17.41 11.32
N ASN A 328 17.13 -18.24 10.34
CA ASN A 328 17.72 -19.57 10.14
C ASN A 328 18.78 -19.60 9.02
N GLU A 329 19.06 -18.45 8.40
CA GLU A 329 20.00 -18.28 7.28
C GLU A 329 21.14 -17.32 7.61
#